data_AF-A0A832D3F0-F1
#
_entry.id   AF-A0A832D3F0-F1
#
_cell.length_a   1.000
_cell.length_b   1.000
_cell.length_c   1.000
_cell.angle_alpha   90.00
_cell.angle_beta   90.00
_cell.angle_gamma   90.00
#
_symmetry.space_group_name_H-M   'P 1'
#
loop_
_entity.id
_entity.type
_entity.pdbx_description
1 polymer ?
#
loop_
_entity_poly.entity_id
_entity_poly.type
_entity_poly.pdbx_seq_one_letter_code
_entity_poly.pdbx_strand_id
1 'polypeptide(L)'
;MGVKLRKVVEVDMGKYKSVELTLDEAEKLLFEVSRLIGYESQDLEEAYRVLRNFDSFYDIARKKYKDYIVLSKSLNDMIRGAVIVDRLRLIKEGDTRKVIVTFDRRVKEDIIREALKKLGFETEIKRIELF
;
A
#
# COMPACT_ATOMS: atom_id res chain seq x y z
N MET A 1 7.36 18.38 -22.38
CA MET A 1 6.34 17.42 -21.86
C MET A 1 7.10 16.41 -21.02
N GLY A 2 6.97 16.46 -19.69
CA GLY A 2 7.66 15.51 -18.81
C GLY A 2 7.04 14.13 -18.93
N VAL A 3 7.87 13.09 -18.99
CA VAL A 3 7.41 11.69 -18.96
C VAL A 3 6.72 11.46 -17.61
N LYS A 4 5.40 11.27 -17.62
CA LYS A 4 4.69 10.84 -16.41
C LYS A 4 5.06 9.40 -16.14
N LEU A 5 5.52 9.12 -14.92
CA LEU A 5 5.80 7.76 -14.49
C LEU A 5 4.47 7.00 -14.38
N ARG A 6 4.43 5.80 -14.97
CA ARG A 6 3.27 4.92 -14.93
C ARG A 6 3.38 3.98 -13.74
N LYS A 7 2.30 3.84 -12.97
CA LYS A 7 2.15 2.87 -11.87
C LYS A 7 1.08 1.85 -12.24
N VAL A 8 1.36 0.58 -11.95
CA VAL A 8 0.41 -0.51 -12.14
C VAL A 8 -0.27 -0.78 -10.80
N VAL A 9 -1.59 -0.73 -10.78
CA VAL A 9 -2.40 -1.24 -9.66
C VAL A 9 -2.86 -2.62 -10.05
N GLU A 10 -2.27 -3.61 -9.39
CA GLU A 10 -2.60 -5.01 -9.55
C GLU A 10 -3.81 -5.36 -8.70
N VAL A 11 -4.82 -6.00 -9.30
CA VAL A 11 -6.04 -6.39 -8.60
C VAL A 11 -6.25 -7.89 -8.70
N ASP A 12 -6.27 -8.55 -7.54
CA ASP A 12 -6.44 -10.00 -7.45
C ASP A 12 -7.92 -10.42 -7.46
N MET A 13 -8.16 -11.73 -7.50
CA MET A 13 -9.51 -12.33 -7.45
C MET A 13 -10.26 -12.01 -6.15
N GLY A 14 -9.55 -11.77 -5.05
CA GLY A 14 -10.08 -11.32 -3.76
C GLY A 14 -10.47 -9.83 -3.74
N LYS A 15 -10.25 -9.12 -4.85
CA LYS A 15 -10.41 -7.68 -5.03
C LYS A 15 -9.45 -6.85 -4.18
N TYR A 16 -8.35 -7.42 -3.69
CA TYR A 16 -7.27 -6.63 -3.10
C TYR A 16 -6.54 -5.90 -4.21
N LYS A 17 -6.08 -4.69 -3.91
CA LYS A 17 -5.34 -3.84 -4.86
C LYS A 17 -3.94 -3.63 -4.33
N SER A 18 -2.93 -3.88 -5.16
CA SER A 18 -1.53 -3.73 -4.79
C SER A 18 -0.82 -2.77 -5.74
N VAL A 19 0.07 -1.95 -5.21
CA VAL A 19 0.89 -1.03 -5.99
C VAL A 19 2.32 -1.02 -5.45
N GLU A 20 3.30 -1.13 -6.34
CA GLU A 20 4.72 -1.01 -6.02
C GLU A 20 5.21 0.43 -6.16
N LEU A 21 5.84 0.93 -5.10
CA LEU A 21 6.29 2.30 -4.96
C LEU A 21 7.65 2.35 -4.28
N THR A 22 8.38 3.45 -4.45
CA THR A 22 9.49 3.78 -3.53
C THR A 22 8.93 4.05 -2.13
N LEU A 23 9.78 3.98 -1.11
CA LEU A 23 9.38 4.25 0.28
C LEU A 23 8.68 5.62 0.45
N ASP A 24 9.24 6.68 -0.14
CA ASP A 24 8.69 8.04 -0.09
C ASP A 24 7.36 8.16 -0.85
N GLU A 25 7.25 7.54 -2.02
CA GLU A 25 5.99 7.50 -2.78
C GLU A 25 4.89 6.73 -2.03
N ALA A 26 5.24 5.64 -1.32
CA ALA A 26 4.29 4.87 -0.54
C ALA A 26 3.70 5.69 0.61
N GLU A 27 4.53 6.44 1.34
CA GLU A 27 4.08 7.32 2.42
C GLU A 27 3.13 8.40 1.89
N LYS A 28 3.48 9.03 0.77
CA LYS A 28 2.63 10.03 0.10
C LYS A 28 1.32 9.44 -0.41
N LEU A 29 1.34 8.22 -0.95
CA LEU A 29 0.12 7.56 -1.42
C LEU A 29 -0.83 7.27 -0.26
N LEU A 30 -0.33 6.72 0.84
CA LEU A 30 -1.16 6.43 2.01
C LEU A 30 -1.82 7.69 2.58
N PHE A 31 -1.10 8.81 2.56
CA PHE A 31 -1.64 10.11 2.97
C PHE A 31 -2.76 10.60 2.04
N GLU A 32 -2.57 10.55 0.72
CA GLU A 32 -3.62 10.98 -0.21
C GLU A 32 -4.85 10.06 -0.19
N VAL A 33 -4.64 8.74 0.00
CA VAL A 33 -5.73 7.78 0.16
C VAL A 33 -6.55 8.08 1.42
N SER A 34 -5.92 8.34 2.57
CA SER A 34 -6.64 8.65 3.80
C SER A 34 -7.44 9.95 3.69
N ARG A 35 -6.88 10.97 3.02
CA ARG A 35 -7.58 12.24 2.75
C ARG A 35 -8.81 12.07 1.87
N LEU A 36 -8.73 11.22 0.82
CA LEU A 36 -9.85 10.96 -0.07
C LEU A 36 -10.95 10.13 0.60
N ILE A 37 -10.57 9.22 1.50
CA ILE A 37 -11.50 8.40 2.27
C ILE A 37 -12.16 9.19 3.40
N GLY A 38 -11.45 10.15 3.99
CA GLY A 38 -11.97 11.06 5.02
C GLY A 38 -11.88 10.55 6.45
N TYR A 39 -11.09 9.50 6.70
CA TYR A 39 -10.79 9.02 8.05
C TYR A 39 -9.39 8.40 8.11
N GLU A 40 -8.88 8.24 9.34
CA GLU A 40 -7.70 7.43 9.64
C GLU A 40 -8.11 6.13 10.34
N SER A 41 -7.26 5.11 10.25
CA SER A 41 -7.49 3.79 10.83
C SER A 41 -6.22 3.27 11.48
N GLN A 42 -6.34 2.33 12.43
CA GLN A 42 -5.16 1.81 13.14
C GLN A 42 -4.15 1.15 12.19
N ASP A 43 -4.62 0.51 11.12
CA ASP A 43 -3.75 -0.08 10.11
C ASP A 43 -2.92 0.97 9.37
N LEU A 44 -3.47 2.16 9.15
CA LEU A 44 -2.75 3.26 8.53
C LEU A 44 -1.64 3.79 9.44
N GLU A 45 -1.92 3.96 10.73
CA GLU A 45 -0.91 4.34 11.73
C GLU A 45 0.23 3.32 11.80
N GLU A 46 -0.11 2.02 11.80
CA GLU A 46 0.85 0.93 11.79
C GLU A 46 1.65 0.91 10.48
N ALA A 47 1.01 1.18 9.34
CA ALA A 47 1.70 1.30 8.06
C ALA A 47 2.76 2.41 8.12
N TYR A 48 2.42 3.61 8.61
CA TYR A 48 3.40 4.69 8.79
C TYR A 48 4.52 4.32 9.77
N ARG A 49 4.24 3.53 10.80
CA ARG A 49 5.28 3.04 11.72
C ARG A 49 6.25 2.10 11.00
N VAL A 50 5.74 1.20 10.17
CA VAL A 50 6.56 0.28 9.36
C VAL A 50 7.40 1.06 8.36
N LEU A 51 6.80 1.99 7.61
CA LEU A 51 7.51 2.79 6.59
C LEU A 51 8.63 3.63 7.22
N ARG A 52 8.36 4.33 8.33
CA ARG A 52 9.37 5.13 9.05
C ARG A 52 10.52 4.29 9.63
N ASN A 53 10.27 3.02 9.94
CA ASN A 53 11.25 2.10 10.51
C ASN A 53 11.60 0.96 9.53
N PHE A 54 11.62 1.28 8.22
CA PHE A 54 11.72 0.30 7.14
C PHE A 54 12.78 -0.77 7.36
N ASP A 55 14.02 -0.37 7.64
CA ASP A 55 15.15 -1.31 7.75
C ASP A 55 14.95 -2.30 8.91
N SER A 56 14.48 -1.83 10.07
CA SER A 56 14.19 -2.68 11.22
C SER A 56 13.12 -3.72 10.92
N PHE A 57 12.03 -3.31 10.26
CA PHE A 57 10.94 -4.20 9.90
C PHE A 57 11.33 -5.18 8.79
N TYR A 58 12.10 -4.73 7.81
CA TYR A 58 12.64 -5.56 6.74
C TYR A 58 13.52 -6.69 7.32
N ASP A 59 14.44 -6.35 8.22
CA ASP A 59 15.33 -7.33 8.85
C ASP A 59 14.55 -8.35 9.69
N ILE A 60 13.52 -7.91 10.42
CA ILE A 60 12.65 -8.81 11.19
C ILE A 60 11.85 -9.73 10.27
N ALA A 61 11.24 -9.20 9.21
CA ALA A 61 10.45 -9.98 8.25
C ALA A 61 11.31 -11.03 7.56
N ARG A 62 12.52 -10.65 7.12
CA ARG A 62 13.50 -11.56 6.51
C ARG A 62 13.93 -12.67 7.46
N LYS A 63 14.27 -12.34 8.72
CA LYS A 63 14.63 -13.34 9.75
C LYS A 63 13.50 -14.34 10.03
N LYS A 64 12.26 -13.92 9.85
CA LYS A 64 11.05 -14.74 10.04
C LYS A 64 10.54 -15.39 8.75
N TYR A 65 11.27 -15.25 7.62
CA TYR A 65 10.86 -15.72 6.29
C TYR A 65 9.44 -15.27 5.90
N LYS A 66 9.09 -14.03 6.26
CA LYS A 66 7.80 -13.43 5.91
C LYS A 66 7.95 -12.51 4.71
N ASP A 67 7.21 -12.80 3.65
CA ASP A 67 7.13 -11.92 2.48
C ASP A 67 6.31 -10.66 2.75
N TYR A 68 5.39 -10.72 3.72
CA TYR A 68 4.46 -9.65 4.04
C TYR A 68 4.43 -9.33 5.54
N ILE A 69 4.30 -8.05 5.83
CA ILE A 69 3.96 -7.51 7.14
C ILE A 69 2.45 -7.25 7.14
N VAL A 70 1.72 -8.08 7.89
CA VAL A 70 0.30 -7.85 8.15
C VAL A 70 0.18 -6.80 9.24
N LEU A 71 -0.56 -5.73 8.95
CA LEU A 71 -0.72 -4.60 9.84
C LEU A 71 -1.73 -4.93 10.93
N SER A 72 -1.48 -4.46 12.16
CA SER A 72 -2.45 -4.53 13.24
C SER A 72 -3.67 -3.68 12.92
N LYS A 73 -4.86 -4.20 13.21
CA LYS A 73 -6.16 -3.58 12.90
C LYS A 73 -6.97 -3.54 14.18
N SER A 74 -7.71 -2.46 14.42
CA SER A 74 -8.61 -2.43 15.56
C SER A 74 -9.85 -3.28 15.24
N LEU A 75 -10.41 -3.93 16.25
CA LEU A 75 -11.66 -4.69 16.08
C LEU A 75 -12.78 -3.79 15.55
N ASN A 76 -12.81 -2.54 16.01
CA ASN A 76 -13.78 -1.55 15.58
C ASN A 76 -13.64 -1.20 14.09
N ASP A 77 -12.41 -1.00 13.59
CA ASP A 77 -12.16 -0.72 12.18
C ASP A 77 -12.54 -1.91 11.30
N MET A 78 -12.26 -3.13 11.75
CA MET A 78 -12.64 -4.35 11.04
C MET A 78 -14.17 -4.48 10.92
N ILE A 79 -14.90 -4.26 12.03
CA ILE A 79 -16.36 -4.33 12.08
C ILE A 79 -16.99 -3.25 11.19
N ARG A 80 -16.49 -2.01 11.27
CA ARG A 80 -16.98 -0.88 10.45
C ARG A 80 -16.53 -0.95 9.00
N GLY A 81 -15.59 -1.82 8.68
CA GLY A 81 -14.96 -1.89 7.37
C GLY A 81 -14.13 -0.65 7.02
N ALA A 82 -13.54 -0.03 8.03
CA ALA A 82 -12.68 1.13 7.91
C ALA A 82 -11.21 0.78 7.63
N VAL A 83 -10.86 -0.51 7.51
CA VAL A 83 -9.48 -0.92 7.18
C VAL A 83 -9.09 -0.40 5.79
N ILE A 84 -7.92 0.24 5.68
CA ILE A 84 -7.42 0.84 4.44
C ILE A 84 -6.31 -0.04 3.84
N VAL A 85 -5.33 -0.42 4.65
CA VAL A 85 -4.15 -1.17 4.26
C VAL A 85 -4.20 -2.55 4.91
N ASP A 86 -4.17 -3.59 4.08
CA ASP A 86 -4.17 -4.97 4.57
C ASP A 86 -2.78 -5.37 5.07
N ARG A 87 -1.78 -5.16 4.20
CA ARG A 87 -0.41 -5.61 4.40
C ARG A 87 0.58 -4.83 3.54
N LEU A 88 1.85 -4.88 3.94
CA LEU A 88 2.98 -4.31 3.21
C LEU A 88 3.99 -5.41 2.86
N ARG A 89 4.60 -5.34 1.69
CA ARG A 89 5.83 -6.10 1.37
C ARG A 89 6.99 -5.13 1.20
N LEU A 90 8.04 -5.33 1.98
CA LEU A 90 9.23 -4.48 1.97
C LEU A 90 10.28 -5.11 1.06
N ILE A 91 10.82 -4.32 0.14
CA ILE A 91 11.79 -4.77 -0.86
C ILE A 91 13.02 -3.86 -0.78
N LYS A 92 14.18 -4.47 -0.63
CA LYS A 92 15.47 -3.77 -0.58
C LYS A 92 16.36 -4.28 -1.72
N GLU A 93 16.67 -3.40 -2.66
CA GLU A 93 17.49 -3.66 -3.85
C GLU A 93 18.69 -2.69 -3.83
N GLY A 94 19.81 -3.13 -3.25
CA GLY A 94 20.94 -2.24 -2.96
C GLY A 94 20.51 -1.11 -2.02
N ASP A 95 20.68 0.13 -2.47
CA ASP A 95 20.27 1.34 -1.73
C ASP A 95 18.80 1.73 -1.97
N THR A 96 18.12 1.03 -2.87
CA THR A 96 16.72 1.33 -3.19
C THR A 96 15.79 0.62 -2.22
N ARG A 97 14.89 1.39 -1.61
CA ARG A 97 13.81 0.89 -0.75
C ARG A 97 12.49 1.01 -1.49
N LYS A 98 11.85 -0.12 -1.75
CA LYS A 98 10.52 -0.21 -2.35
C LYS A 98 9.54 -0.89 -1.41
N VAL A 99 8.27 -0.57 -1.61
CA VAL A 99 7.15 -1.12 -0.85
C VAL A 99 6.05 -1.49 -1.82
N ILE A 100 5.52 -2.70 -1.67
CA ILE A 100 4.23 -3.05 -2.24
C ILE A 100 3.19 -2.81 -1.16
N VAL A 101 2.31 -1.85 -1.40
CA VAL A 101 1.16 -1.56 -0.54
C VAL A 101 -0.02 -2.36 -1.05
N THR A 102 -0.55 -3.28 -0.24
CA THR A 102 -1.81 -3.98 -0.53
C THR A 102 -2.93 -3.34 0.27
N PHE A 103 -3.90 -2.73 -0.42
CA PHE A 103 -5.09 -2.14 0.17
C PHE A 103 -6.15 -3.21 0.46
N ASP A 104 -6.95 -2.99 1.51
CA ASP A 104 -8.11 -3.84 1.81
C ASP A 104 -9.05 -3.91 0.61
N ARG A 105 -9.64 -5.08 0.38
CA ARG A 105 -10.57 -5.33 -0.73
C ARG A 105 -11.75 -4.35 -0.81
N ARG A 106 -12.14 -3.73 0.31
CA ARG A 106 -13.21 -2.74 0.40
C ARG A 106 -12.79 -1.35 -0.09
N VAL A 107 -11.50 -1.04 -0.11
CA VAL A 107 -11.00 0.20 -0.69
C VAL A 107 -11.29 0.20 -2.19
N LYS A 108 -11.98 1.24 -2.65
CA LYS A 108 -12.39 1.39 -4.05
C LYS A 108 -11.18 1.69 -4.91
N GLU A 109 -11.11 1.06 -6.08
CA GLU A 109 -10.04 1.25 -7.06
C GLU A 109 -9.88 2.73 -7.46
N ASP A 110 -10.99 3.43 -7.66
CA ASP A 110 -10.98 4.86 -8.06
C ASP A 110 -10.31 5.76 -7.02
N ILE A 111 -10.37 5.41 -5.73
CA ILE A 111 -9.68 6.16 -4.67
C ILE A 111 -8.17 6.04 -4.85
N ILE A 112 -7.67 4.83 -5.10
CA ILE A 112 -6.24 4.57 -5.31
C ILE A 112 -5.77 5.26 -6.61
N ARG A 113 -6.57 5.18 -7.69
CA ARG A 113 -6.26 5.83 -8.97
C ARG A 113 -6.19 7.36 -8.82
N GLU A 114 -7.14 7.96 -8.13
CA GLU A 114 -7.18 9.40 -7.92
C GLU A 114 -6.04 9.86 -7.02
N ALA A 115 -5.70 9.11 -5.96
CA ALA A 115 -4.55 9.40 -5.12
C ALA A 115 -3.23 9.36 -5.92
N LEU A 116 -3.00 8.32 -6.72
CA LEU A 116 -1.82 8.21 -7.60
C LEU A 116 -1.75 9.35 -8.62
N LYS A 117 -2.89 9.74 -9.20
CA LYS A 117 -2.98 10.84 -10.15
C LYS A 117 -2.61 12.18 -9.50
N LYS A 118 -3.03 12.43 -8.26
CA LYS A 118 -2.63 13.63 -7.48
C LYS A 118 -1.13 13.68 -7.22
N LEU A 119 -0.47 12.53 -7.12
CA LEU A 119 0.99 12.44 -7.02
C LEU A 119 1.72 12.56 -8.37
N GLY A 120 0.98 12.75 -9.47
CA GLY A 120 1.52 12.95 -10.81
C GLY A 120 1.72 11.68 -11.63
N PHE A 121 1.26 10.52 -11.15
CA PHE A 121 1.38 9.26 -11.87
C PHE A 121 0.25 9.03 -12.88
N GLU A 122 0.57 8.30 -13.94
CA GLU A 122 -0.44 7.61 -14.74
C GLU A 122 -0.71 6.23 -14.16
N THR A 123 -1.96 5.79 -14.17
CA THR A 123 -2.34 4.53 -13.52
C THR A 123 -2.90 3.53 -14.53
N GLU A 124 -2.30 2.35 -14.56
CA GLU A 124 -2.80 1.18 -15.26
C GLU A 124 -3.42 0.21 -14.25
N ILE A 125 -4.56 -0.38 -14.61
CA ILE A 125 -5.20 -1.42 -13.82
C ILE A 125 -4.94 -2.76 -14.47
N LYS A 126 -4.32 -3.67 -13.72
CA LYS A 126 -4.05 -5.03 -14.17
C LYS A 126 -4.78 -6.02 -13.28
N ARG A 127 -5.75 -6.74 -13.84
CA ARG A 127 -6.43 -7.83 -13.14
C ARG A 127 -5.55 -9.08 -13.21
N ILE A 128 -5.30 -9.74 -12.09
CA ILE A 128 -4.49 -10.97 -12.04
C ILE A 128 -5.39 -12.16 -11.72
N GLU A 129 -5.36 -13.15 -12.59
CA GLU A 129 -5.90 -14.49 -12.33
C GLU A 129 -4.75 -15.36 -11.80
N LEU A 130 -4.93 -15.97 -10.63
CA LEU A 130 -4.01 -17.02 -10.19
C LEU A 130 -4.40 -18.29 -10.95
N PHE A 131 -3.53 -18.72 -11.87
CA PHE A 131 -3.62 -20.03 -12.53
C PHE A 131 -3.07 -21.13 -11.62
#